data_AF-A0A2G2MP77-F1
#
_entry.id   AF-A0A2G2MP77-F1
#
_cell.length_a   1.000
_cell.length_b   1.000
_cell.length_c   1.000
_cell.angle_alpha   90.00
_cell.angle_beta   90.00
_cell.angle_gamma   90.00
#
_symmetry.space_group_name_H-M   'P 1'
#
loop_
_entity.id
_entity.type
_entity.pdbx_description
1 polymer ?
#
loop_
_entity_poly.entity_id
_entity_poly.type
_entity_poly.pdbx_seq_one_letter_code
_entity_poly.pdbx_strand_id
1 'polypeptide(L)'
;MLSSIESNIVNTVWYKKFFDASKSWLSDDEYQAMIDELNKVVQKSIDDNSDIVVAGFIPGSDWSGTVWDPIYTKACGFDFDHAAQFFGLLVCQVLIEREEEWYFIKQETAAKGMIYFRSKKKPAYKIENEKVAVKDTASFDDLKNRFGGYYGFNN
;
A
#
# COMPACT_ATOMS: atom_id res chain seq x y z
N MET A 1 7.55 -10.09 1.14
CA MET A 1 8.65 -9.50 0.35
C MET A 1 8.21 -8.10 -0.07
N LEU A 2 8.87 -7.06 0.42
CA LEU A 2 8.55 -5.66 0.13
C LEU A 2 9.51 -5.10 -0.92
N SER A 3 8.99 -4.42 -1.94
CA SER A 3 9.81 -3.81 -3.00
C SER A 3 9.33 -2.41 -3.38
N SER A 4 10.20 -1.58 -3.97
CA SER A 4 9.74 -0.38 -4.67
C SER A 4 9.08 -0.74 -6.02
N ILE A 5 8.41 0.23 -6.65
CA ILE A 5 7.86 0.06 -8.02
C ILE A 5 8.97 -0.29 -9.04
N GLU A 6 10.19 0.17 -8.80
CA GLU A 6 11.37 -0.13 -9.63
C GLU A 6 11.98 -1.52 -9.30
N SER A 7 11.30 -2.34 -8.51
CA SER A 7 11.74 -3.68 -8.08
C SER A 7 12.99 -3.69 -7.18
N ASN A 8 13.25 -2.59 -6.48
CA ASN A 8 14.29 -2.59 -5.43
C ASN A 8 13.74 -3.26 -4.17
N ILE A 9 14.29 -4.42 -3.82
CA ILE A 9 13.85 -5.20 -2.65
C ILE A 9 14.28 -4.50 -1.35
N VAL A 10 13.35 -4.41 -0.41
CA VAL A 10 13.55 -3.90 0.94
C VAL A 10 13.56 -5.09 1.90
N ASN A 11 14.73 -5.37 2.47
CA ASN A 11 14.93 -6.48 3.42
C ASN A 11 15.02 -6.02 4.88
N THR A 12 15.09 -4.71 5.11
CA THR A 12 15.24 -4.13 6.44
C THR A 12 14.45 -2.83 6.50
N VAL A 13 13.82 -2.56 7.65
CA VAL A 13 13.18 -1.26 7.90
C VAL A 13 14.15 -0.10 7.72
N TRP A 14 13.62 1.01 7.21
CA TRP A 14 14.33 2.29 7.22
C TRP A 14 14.61 2.74 8.65
N TYR A 15 15.64 3.55 8.86
CA TYR A 15 16.01 4.07 10.19
C TYR A 15 16.17 2.98 11.26
N LYS A 16 16.73 1.82 10.89
CA LYS A 16 16.87 0.62 11.76
C LYS A 16 17.36 0.91 13.18
N LYS A 17 18.33 1.82 13.36
CA LYS A 17 18.82 2.21 14.70
C LYS A 17 17.73 2.85 15.57
N PHE A 18 16.92 3.73 15.00
CA PHE A 18 15.78 4.33 15.68
C PHE A 18 14.72 3.27 15.98
N PHE A 19 14.42 2.40 15.02
CA PHE A 19 13.49 1.28 15.22
C PHE A 19 13.91 0.37 16.37
N ASP A 20 15.16 -0.09 16.38
CA ASP A 20 15.70 -0.97 17.42
C ASP A 20 15.68 -0.28 18.80
N ALA A 21 16.04 1.01 18.85
CA ALA A 21 15.99 1.79 20.08
C ALA A 21 14.57 1.92 20.61
N SER A 22 13.60 2.35 19.79
CA SER A 22 12.20 2.45 20.19
C SER A 22 11.60 1.10 20.60
N LYS A 23 11.90 0.03 19.86
CA LYS A 23 11.47 -1.34 20.20
C LYS A 23 12.01 -1.79 21.56
N SER A 24 13.23 -1.41 21.93
CA SER A 24 13.85 -1.84 23.20
C SER A 24 13.12 -1.36 24.47
N TRP A 25 12.23 -0.38 24.35
CA TRP A 25 11.41 0.13 25.44
C TRP A 25 10.05 -0.58 25.58
N LEU A 26 9.71 -1.47 24.66
CA LEU A 26 8.50 -2.28 24.68
C LEU A 26 8.78 -3.65 25.27
N SER A 27 7.79 -4.24 25.94
CA SER A 27 7.88 -5.67 26.25
C SER A 27 7.68 -6.51 24.99
N ASP A 28 8.14 -7.76 25.03
CA ASP A 28 7.92 -8.71 23.94
C ASP A 28 6.42 -8.93 23.67
N ASP A 29 5.60 -8.99 24.73
CA ASP A 29 4.15 -9.14 24.62
C ASP A 29 3.48 -7.93 23.95
N GLU A 30 3.90 -6.71 24.31
CA GLU A 30 3.39 -5.47 23.70
C GLU A 30 3.75 -5.41 22.22
N TYR A 31 5.00 -5.69 21.91
CA TYR A 31 5.47 -5.74 20.53
C TYR A 31 4.72 -6.81 19.73
N GLN A 32 4.56 -8.01 20.28
CA GLN A 32 3.86 -9.10 19.59
C GLN A 32 2.38 -8.76 19.36
N ALA A 33 1.70 -8.15 20.34
CA ALA A 33 0.32 -7.71 20.18
C ALA A 33 0.17 -6.69 19.04
N MET A 34 1.12 -5.77 18.89
CA MET A 34 1.15 -4.82 17.76
C MET A 34 1.34 -5.53 16.42
N ILE A 35 2.25 -6.50 16.34
CA ILE A 35 2.50 -7.28 15.12
C ILE A 35 1.27 -8.12 14.74
N ASP A 36 0.61 -8.73 15.71
CA ASP A 36 -0.61 -9.52 15.48
C ASP A 36 -1.74 -8.63 14.95
N GLU A 37 -1.92 -7.44 15.51
CA GLU A 37 -2.95 -6.52 15.06
C GLU A 37 -2.67 -6.00 13.64
N LEU A 38 -1.42 -5.65 13.34
CA LEU A 38 -1.02 -5.28 11.98
C LEU A 38 -1.24 -6.41 10.98
N ASN A 39 -0.93 -7.67 11.36
CA ASN A 39 -1.17 -8.82 10.50
C ASN A 39 -2.66 -9.04 10.23
N LYS A 40 -3.55 -8.82 11.20
CA LYS A 40 -5.01 -8.86 10.98
C LYS A 40 -5.46 -7.80 9.99
N VAL A 41 -4.94 -6.57 10.11
CA VAL A 41 -5.28 -5.47 9.21
C VAL A 41 -4.85 -5.79 7.77
N VAL A 42 -3.62 -6.30 7.61
CA VAL A 42 -3.10 -6.71 6.29
C VAL A 42 -3.92 -7.89 5.73
N GLN A 43 -4.24 -8.89 6.56
CA GLN A 43 -5.02 -10.04 6.12
C GLN A 43 -6.43 -9.63 5.68
N LYS A 44 -7.10 -8.76 6.44
CA LYS A 44 -8.41 -8.21 6.09
C LYS A 44 -8.37 -7.48 4.74
N SER A 45 -7.31 -6.72 4.47
CA SER A 45 -7.12 -6.03 3.18
C SER A 45 -7.07 -7.02 1.99
N ILE A 46 -6.46 -8.19 2.20
CA ILE A 46 -6.39 -9.29 1.22
C ILE A 46 -7.76 -9.95 1.05
N ASP A 47 -8.43 -10.29 2.16
CA ASP A 47 -9.72 -10.99 2.16
C ASP A 47 -10.81 -10.14 1.48
N ASP A 48 -10.78 -8.82 1.68
CA ASP A 48 -11.68 -7.85 1.05
C ASP A 48 -11.32 -7.54 -0.42
N ASN A 49 -10.27 -8.17 -0.98
CA ASN A 49 -9.72 -7.91 -2.33
C ASN A 49 -9.30 -6.46 -2.59
N SER A 50 -9.10 -5.67 -1.52
CA SER A 50 -8.62 -4.30 -1.61
C SER A 50 -7.13 -4.27 -1.96
N ASP A 51 -6.35 -5.21 -1.43
CA ASP A 51 -4.90 -5.35 -1.65
C ASP A 51 -4.10 -4.07 -1.38
N ILE A 52 -4.65 -3.15 -0.58
CA ILE A 52 -4.09 -1.83 -0.27
C ILE A 52 -4.10 -1.64 1.25
N VAL A 53 -2.99 -1.12 1.77
CA VAL A 53 -2.82 -0.75 3.18
C VAL A 53 -2.23 0.66 3.25
N VAL A 54 -2.94 1.57 3.90
CA VAL A 54 -2.49 2.95 4.12
C VAL A 54 -2.08 3.10 5.58
N ALA A 55 -0.78 3.23 5.86
CA ALA A 55 -0.27 3.20 7.24
C ALA A 55 -0.93 4.24 8.15
N GLY A 56 -1.17 5.45 7.64
CA GLY A 56 -1.80 6.53 8.40
C GLY A 56 -3.26 6.29 8.78
N PHE A 57 -3.94 5.30 8.18
CA PHE A 57 -5.35 4.98 8.49
C PHE A 57 -5.50 3.85 9.51
N ILE A 58 -4.42 3.15 9.86
CA ILE A 58 -4.49 1.98 10.73
C ILE A 58 -4.74 2.35 12.20
N PRO A 59 -3.99 3.27 12.82
CA PRO A 59 -4.06 3.41 14.28
C PRO A 59 -5.21 4.33 14.73
N GLY A 60 -5.92 4.97 13.79
CA GLY A 60 -6.95 5.96 14.10
C GLY A 60 -6.38 7.24 14.73
N SER A 61 -7.27 8.09 15.25
CA SER A 61 -6.92 9.39 15.83
C SER A 61 -6.65 9.36 17.32
N ASP A 62 -7.09 8.32 18.05
CA ASP A 62 -6.88 8.17 19.48
C ASP A 62 -6.31 6.78 19.79
N TRP A 63 -5.14 6.75 20.41
CA TRP A 63 -4.40 5.53 20.72
C TRP A 63 -4.59 5.10 22.17
N SER A 64 -5.25 5.92 22.99
CA SER A 64 -5.40 5.71 24.43
C SER A 64 -6.11 4.38 24.71
N GLY A 65 -5.49 3.51 25.49
CA GLY A 65 -6.06 2.18 25.82
C GLY A 65 -6.10 1.20 24.65
N THR A 66 -5.48 1.51 23.52
CA THR A 66 -5.30 0.59 22.39
C THR A 66 -3.93 -0.10 22.48
N VAL A 67 -3.69 -1.08 21.59
CA VAL A 67 -2.37 -1.71 21.44
C VAL A 67 -1.28 -0.72 21.00
N TRP A 68 -1.64 0.47 20.53
CA TRP A 68 -0.72 1.51 20.09
C TRP A 68 -0.27 2.45 21.21
N ASP A 69 -0.97 2.47 22.36
CA ASP A 69 -0.66 3.35 23.50
C ASP A 69 0.82 3.22 23.97
N PRO A 70 1.41 2.02 24.06
CA PRO A 70 2.81 1.85 24.45
C PRO A 70 3.81 2.49 23.47
N ILE A 71 3.45 2.70 22.20
CA ILE A 71 4.32 3.39 21.24
C ILE A 71 4.57 4.83 21.71
N TYR A 72 3.50 5.54 22.03
CA TYR A 72 3.57 6.93 22.45
C TYR A 72 4.15 7.06 23.87
N THR A 73 3.63 6.27 24.81
CA THR A 73 3.94 6.41 26.24
C THR A 73 5.29 5.80 26.65
N LYS A 74 5.78 4.79 25.93
CA LYS A 74 7.04 4.09 26.24
C LYS A 74 8.09 4.24 25.15
N ALA A 75 7.78 3.82 23.93
CA ALA A 75 8.77 3.71 22.84
C ALA A 75 9.29 5.05 22.33
N CYS A 76 8.47 6.10 22.42
CA CYS A 76 8.75 7.42 21.86
C CYS A 76 8.70 8.55 22.89
N GLY A 77 8.53 8.25 24.18
CA GLY A 77 8.67 9.24 25.25
C GLY A 77 7.73 10.44 25.14
N PHE A 78 6.46 10.20 24.80
CA PHE A 78 5.42 11.23 24.63
C PHE A 78 5.62 12.18 23.43
N ASP A 79 6.39 11.74 22.43
CA ASP A 79 6.59 12.46 21.16
C ASP A 79 5.73 11.85 20.04
N PHE A 80 4.78 12.63 19.52
CA PHE A 80 3.85 12.20 18.47
C PHE A 80 4.52 11.99 17.11
N ASP A 81 5.53 12.78 16.77
CA ASP A 81 6.22 12.66 15.48
C ASP A 81 7.06 11.37 15.45
N HIS A 82 7.77 11.11 16.55
CA HIS A 82 8.50 9.84 16.72
C HIS A 82 7.54 8.65 16.78
N ALA A 83 6.39 8.77 17.46
CA ALA A 83 5.39 7.72 17.54
C ALA A 83 4.82 7.38 16.15
N ALA A 84 4.46 8.39 15.35
CA ALA A 84 3.99 8.20 13.99
C ALA A 84 5.06 7.58 13.08
N GLN A 85 6.32 8.01 13.21
CA GLN A 85 7.43 7.42 12.47
C GLN A 85 7.64 5.96 12.85
N PHE A 86 7.70 5.64 14.14
CA PHE A 86 7.88 4.27 14.62
C PHE A 86 6.73 3.36 14.18
N PHE A 87 5.49 3.85 14.25
CA PHE A 87 4.32 3.13 13.73
C PHE A 87 4.47 2.79 12.23
N GLY A 88 4.88 3.77 11.41
CA GLY A 88 5.14 3.52 9.99
C GLY A 88 6.22 2.47 9.72
N LEU A 89 7.24 2.40 10.59
CA LEU A 89 8.28 1.39 10.53
C LEU A 89 7.79 0.00 10.97
N LEU A 90 6.87 -0.10 11.93
CA LEU A 90 6.23 -1.37 12.30
C LEU A 90 5.44 -1.96 11.12
N VAL A 91 4.66 -1.14 10.43
CA VAL A 91 3.94 -1.57 9.21
C VAL A 91 4.94 -2.08 8.15
N CYS A 92 6.05 -1.37 7.95
CA CYS A 92 7.11 -1.80 7.04
C CYS A 92 7.71 -3.15 7.46
N GLN A 93 8.05 -3.34 8.73
CA GLN A 93 8.59 -4.59 9.25
C GLN A 93 7.65 -5.77 8.96
N VAL A 94 6.36 -5.61 9.26
CA VAL A 94 5.35 -6.65 9.00
C VAL A 94 5.34 -7.04 7.52
N LEU A 95 5.35 -6.08 6.61
CA LEU A 95 5.28 -6.36 5.17
C LEU A 95 6.58 -6.96 4.60
N ILE A 96 7.73 -6.66 5.19
CA ILE A 96 9.01 -7.30 4.85
C ILE A 96 8.96 -8.80 5.17
N GLU A 97 8.45 -9.16 6.35
CA GLU A 97 8.41 -10.54 6.87
C GLU A 97 7.37 -11.44 6.21
N ARG A 98 6.41 -10.86 5.49
CA ARG A 98 5.36 -11.61 4.82
C ARG A 98 5.84 -12.36 3.57
N GLU A 99 5.19 -13.47 3.25
CA GLU A 99 5.50 -14.25 2.04
C GLU A 99 4.98 -13.58 0.76
N GLU A 100 3.91 -12.79 0.84
CA GLU A 100 3.36 -12.12 -0.35
C GLU A 100 4.27 -11.01 -0.87
N GLU A 101 4.11 -10.68 -2.14
CA GLU A 101 4.83 -9.59 -2.79
C GLU A 101 4.06 -8.28 -2.63
N TRP A 102 4.66 -7.35 -1.88
CA TRP A 102 4.13 -6.03 -1.60
C TRP A 102 5.02 -4.95 -2.22
N TYR A 103 4.38 -3.87 -2.65
CA TYR A 103 5.04 -2.65 -3.09
C TYR A 103 4.64 -1.47 -2.23
N PHE A 104 5.41 -0.39 -2.28
CA PHE A 104 5.08 0.85 -1.59
C PHE A 104 5.29 2.08 -2.46
N ILE A 105 4.52 3.12 -2.14
CA ILE A 105 4.73 4.50 -2.59
C ILE A 105 4.67 5.43 -1.40
N LYS A 106 5.49 6.49 -1.46
CA LYS A 106 5.47 7.56 -0.47
C LYS A 106 4.53 8.66 -0.93
N GLN A 107 3.58 9.02 -0.09
CA GLN A 107 2.68 10.14 -0.33
C GLN A 107 3.25 11.41 0.31
N GLU A 108 3.56 12.40 -0.53
CA GLU A 108 4.16 13.68 -0.11
C GLU A 108 3.11 14.77 0.23
N THR A 109 1.81 14.50 0.05
CA THR A 109 0.72 15.46 0.31
C THR A 109 0.34 15.57 1.79
N ALA A 110 -0.64 16.40 2.13
CA ALA A 110 -1.05 16.76 3.52
C ALA A 110 -1.22 15.58 4.50
N ALA A 111 -1.59 14.39 4.02
CA ALA A 111 -1.50 13.14 4.76
C ALA A 111 -0.17 12.43 4.42
N LYS A 112 0.94 12.90 4.99
CA LYS A 112 2.26 12.26 4.81
C LYS A 112 2.16 10.80 5.27
N GLY A 113 2.53 9.87 4.40
CA GLY A 113 2.44 8.45 4.75
C GLY A 113 2.92 7.52 3.65
N MET A 114 3.02 6.24 3.99
CA MET A 114 3.31 5.16 3.05
C MET A 114 2.01 4.46 2.68
N ILE A 115 1.82 4.24 1.38
CA ILE A 115 0.76 3.38 0.85
C ILE A 115 1.44 2.12 0.37
N TYR A 116 0.95 0.98 0.85
CA TYR A 116 1.41 -0.35 0.47
C TYR A 116 0.34 -1.02 -0.37
N PHE A 117 0.75 -1.75 -1.40
CA PHE A 117 -0.18 -2.48 -2.26
C PHE A 117 0.42 -3.81 -2.70
N ARG A 118 -0.42 -4.85 -2.75
CA ARG A 118 0.02 -6.21 -3.08
C ARG A 118 0.03 -6.42 -4.59
N SER A 119 1.03 -7.14 -5.09
CA SER A 119 1.03 -7.64 -6.46
C SER A 119 -0.11 -8.65 -6.62
N LYS A 120 -1.15 -8.32 -7.39
CA LYS A 120 -2.01 -9.36 -7.96
C LYS A 120 -1.15 -10.05 -8.99
N LYS A 121 -0.67 -11.27 -8.72
CA LYS A 121 -0.17 -12.15 -9.80
C LYS A 121 -1.23 -12.08 -10.90
N LYS A 122 -0.90 -11.49 -12.05
CA LYS A 122 -1.77 -11.61 -13.23
C LYS A 122 -1.99 -13.12 -13.37
N PRO A 123 -3.24 -13.63 -13.45
CA PRO A 123 -3.42 -14.98 -13.93
C PRO A 123 -2.63 -15.06 -15.23
N ALA A 124 -1.74 -16.04 -15.35
CA ALA A 124 -0.90 -16.18 -16.54
C ALA A 124 -1.83 -16.10 -17.74
N TYR A 125 -1.79 -14.98 -18.47
CA TYR A 125 -2.59 -14.84 -19.67
C TYR A 125 -2.01 -15.87 -20.62
N LYS A 126 -2.71 -16.99 -20.81
CA LYS A 126 -2.44 -17.84 -21.96
C LYS A 126 -2.73 -16.93 -23.15
N ILE A 127 -1.68 -16.46 -23.81
CA ILE A 127 -1.82 -15.93 -25.16
C ILE A 127 -2.17 -17.16 -26.00
N GLU A 128 -3.43 -17.55 -25.99
CA GLU A 128 -3.96 -18.36 -27.07
C GLU A 128 -3.84 -17.44 -28.28
N ASN A 129 -2.93 -17.82 -29.19
CA ASN A 129 -2.78 -17.19 -30.49
C ASN A 129 -4.05 -17.46 -31.32
N GLU A 130 -5.20 -16.95 -30.89
CA GLU A 130 -6.36 -16.91 -31.74
C GLU A 130 -6.07 -15.83 -32.78
N LYS A 131 -5.79 -16.27 -34.01
CA LYS A 131 -5.74 -15.39 -35.18
C LYS A 131 -7.11 -14.76 -35.33
N VAL A 132 -7.34 -13.62 -34.67
CA VAL A 132 -8.49 -12.78 -34.96
C VAL A 132 -8.29 -12.28 -36.38
N ALA A 133 -9.03 -12.85 -37.32
CA ALA A 133 -9.12 -12.30 -38.65
C ALA A 133 -9.62 -10.86 -38.52
N VAL A 134 -8.77 -9.90 -38.88
CA VAL A 134 -9.19 -8.51 -39.06
C VAL A 134 -10.25 -8.53 -40.15
N LYS A 135 -11.52 -8.51 -39.77
CA LYS A 135 -12.59 -8.22 -40.72
C LYS A 135 -12.44 -6.75 -41.07
N ASP A 136 -12.35 -6.48 -42.36
CA ASP A 136 -12.17 -5.17 -42.98
C ASP A 136 -12.86 -4.09 -42.14
N THR A 137 -12.05 -3.34 -41.41
CA THR A 137 -12.53 -2.22 -40.61
C THR A 137 -13.02 -1.15 -41.57
N ALA A 138 -14.24 -0.66 -41.35
CA ALA A 138 -14.87 0.39 -42.14
C ALA A 138 -13.89 1.55 -42.40
N SER A 139 -13.93 2.06 -43.63
CA SER A 139 -13.05 3.15 -44.08
C SER A 139 -13.23 4.38 -43.17
N PHE A 140 -12.19 5.19 -43.06
CA PHE A 140 -12.26 6.47 -42.35
C PHE A 140 -13.39 7.37 -42.90
N ASP A 141 -13.76 7.21 -44.17
CA ASP A 141 -14.88 7.91 -44.78
C ASP A 141 -16.26 7.36 -44.36
N ASP A 142 -16.37 6.07 -44.01
CA ASP A 142 -17.60 5.48 -43.46
C ASP A 142 -17.90 6.04 -42.06
N LEU A 143 -16.84 6.38 -41.30
CA LEU A 143 -16.96 6.96 -39.96
C LEU A 143 -17.38 8.44 -40.02
N LYS A 144 -16.97 9.20 -41.04
CA LYS A 144 -17.37 10.62 -41.20
C LYS A 144 -18.87 10.78 -41.42
N ASN A 145 -19.49 9.93 -42.23
CA ASN A 145 -20.94 9.97 -42.46
C ASN A 145 -21.74 9.54 -41.22
N ARG A 146 -21.15 8.74 -40.34
CA ARG A 146 -21.81 8.21 -39.14
C ARG A 146 -21.78 9.18 -37.96
N PHE A 147 -20.80 10.09 -37.91
CA PHE A 147 -20.60 11.03 -36.79
C PHE A 147 -20.60 12.51 -37.21
N GLY A 148 -20.78 12.84 -38.49
CA GLY A 148 -20.73 14.22 -39.03
C GLY A 148 -21.94 15.10 -38.72
N GLY A 149 -22.74 14.77 -37.70
CA GLY A 149 -24.01 15.43 -37.41
C GLY A 149 -24.01 16.38 -36.22
N TYR A 150 -22.89 16.98 -35.77
CA TYR A 150 -22.94 17.90 -34.62
C TYR A 150 -21.77 18.90 -34.56
N TYR A 151 -21.59 19.74 -35.58
CA TYR A 151 -20.96 21.06 -35.39
C TYR A 151 -21.57 22.06 -36.38
N GLY A 152 -22.71 22.65 -36.00
CA GLY A 152 -23.13 23.93 -36.54
C GLY A 152 -22.38 25.04 -35.81
N PHE A 153 -21.40 25.65 -36.46
CA PHE A 153 -21.00 27.01 -36.14
C PHE A 153 -21.81 27.93 -37.06
N ASN A 154 -22.77 28.65 -36.49
CA ASN A 154 -23.45 29.75 -37.15
C ASN A 154 -22.49 30.95 -37.26
N ASN A 155 -22.36 31.44 -38.50
CA ASN A 155 -21.85 32.73 -38.99
C ASN A 155 -20.62 33.37 -38.33
#